data_AF-A0AA40GES4-F1
#
_entry.id   AF-A0AA40GES4-F1
#
_cell.length_a   1.000
_cell.length_b   1.000
_cell.length_c   1.000
_cell.angle_alpha   90.00
_cell.angle_beta   90.00
_cell.angle_gamma   90.00
#
_symmetry.space_group_name_H-M   'P 1'
#
loop_
_entity.id
_entity.type
_entity.pdbx_description
1 polymer ?
#
loop_
_entity_poly.entity_id
_entity_poly.type
_entity_poly.pdbx_seq_one_letter_code
_entity_poly.pdbx_strand_id
1 'polypeptide(L)'
;MQGISPVFVLEGKAPTLKHNTIAKRNNVRSGFRERKTADKKGRTHFNRILKECKEMLQLMGLACVQGHGEAEAMCAYLNEDGVIYFLYQ
;
A
#
# COMPACT_ATOMS: atom_id res chain seq x y z
N MET A 1 5.27 5.04 -30.82
CA MET A 1 4.61 5.39 -29.55
C MET A 1 4.18 4.09 -28.90
N GLN A 2 4.76 3.72 -27.76
CA GLN A 2 4.41 2.47 -27.08
C GLN A 2 3.03 2.67 -26.44
N GLY A 3 2.02 1.95 -26.92
CA GLY A 3 0.60 2.13 -26.59
C GLY A 3 0.19 1.61 -25.22
N ILE A 4 0.96 1.93 -24.17
CA ILE A 4 0.72 1.50 -22.80
C ILE A 4 0.06 2.65 -22.04
N SER A 5 -1.11 2.39 -21.44
CA SER A 5 -1.78 3.32 -20.54
C SER A 5 -1.52 2.90 -19.08
N PRO A 6 -0.69 3.64 -18.32
CA PRO A 6 -0.38 3.26 -16.95
C PRO A 6 -1.55 3.55 -16.01
N VAL A 7 -1.83 2.62 -15.10
CA VAL A 7 -2.76 2.79 -13.99
C VAL A 7 -1.99 2.55 -12.69
N PHE A 8 -2.06 3.52 -11.78
CA PHE A 8 -1.40 3.44 -10.47
C PHE A 8 -2.37 2.91 -9.42
N VAL A 9 -1.94 1.93 -8.62
CA VAL A 9 -2.73 1.39 -7.52
C VAL A 9 -2.09 1.79 -6.20
N LEU A 10 -2.81 2.60 -5.42
CA LEU A 10 -2.39 3.04 -4.11
C LEU A 10 -2.86 2.08 -3.02
N GLU A 11 -2.00 1.89 -2.03
CA GLU A 11 -2.30 1.10 -0.83
C GLU A 11 -3.55 1.62 -0.09
N GLY A 12 -4.36 0.66 0.35
CA GLY A 12 -5.55 0.88 1.14
C GLY A 12 -5.25 0.93 2.63
N LYS A 13 -6.32 0.85 3.43
CA LYS A 13 -6.15 0.64 4.87
C LYS A 13 -5.69 -0.79 5.07
N ALA A 14 -4.43 -0.96 5.47
CA ALA A 14 -3.94 -2.27 5.87
C ALA A 14 -4.91 -2.90 6.89
N PRO A 15 -5.46 -4.10 6.62
CA PRO A 15 -6.32 -4.78 7.58
C PRO A 15 -5.56 -4.92 8.89
N THR A 16 -6.29 -4.83 10.01
CA THR A 16 -5.76 -4.96 11.38
C THR A 16 -4.96 -6.26 11.59
N LEU A 17 -4.99 -7.20 10.64
CA LEU A 17 -4.21 -8.43 10.60
C LEU A 17 -2.69 -8.26 10.41
N LYS A 18 -2.16 -7.04 10.23
CA LYS A 18 -0.71 -6.77 10.41
C LYS A 18 -0.23 -6.80 11.88
N HIS A 19 -1.09 -7.08 12.87
CA HIS A 19 -0.63 -7.18 14.27
C HIS A 19 0.15 -8.49 14.57
N ASN A 20 -0.21 -9.62 13.97
CA ASN A 20 0.42 -10.91 14.33
C ASN A 20 1.78 -11.16 13.67
N THR A 21 1.99 -10.72 12.42
CA THR A 21 3.25 -10.95 11.71
C THR A 21 4.35 -9.96 12.14
N ILE A 22 3.97 -8.73 12.52
CA ILE A 22 4.90 -7.75 13.13
C ILE A 22 5.34 -8.22 14.53
N ALA A 23 4.42 -8.80 15.33
CA ALA A 23 4.75 -9.36 16.64
C ALA A 23 5.77 -10.51 16.55
N LYS A 24 5.64 -11.40 15.55
CA LYS A 24 6.57 -12.53 15.35
C LYS A 24 7.98 -12.11 14.93
N ARG A 25 8.16 -10.99 14.20
CA ARG A 25 9.52 -10.46 13.89
C ARG A 25 10.20 -9.81 15.10
N ASN A 26 9.44 -9.27 16.04
CA ASN A 26 10.01 -8.57 17.20
C ASN A 26 10.45 -9.53 18.33
N ASN A 27 9.81 -10.70 18.45
CA ASN A 27 10.13 -11.68 19.50
C ASN A 27 11.49 -12.36 19.36
N VAL A 28 12.10 -12.36 18.16
CA VAL A 28 13.40 -13.02 17.94
C VAL A 28 14.59 -12.08 18.22
N ARG A 29 14.37 -10.75 18.29
CA ARG A 29 15.46 -9.76 18.35
C ARG A 29 15.54 -8.90 19.61
N SER A 30 14.58 -8.96 20.52
CA SER A 30 14.63 -8.13 21.73
C SER A 30 14.47 -8.95 23.01
N GLY A 31 15.57 -9.51 23.48
CA GLY A 31 15.79 -9.51 24.92
C GLY A 31 15.68 -8.06 25.40
N PHE A 32 14.68 -7.79 26.24
CA PHE A 32 14.62 -6.61 27.09
C PHE A 32 14.74 -5.25 26.37
N ARG A 33 13.78 -4.89 25.51
CA ARG A 33 13.56 -3.47 25.17
C ARG A 33 12.07 -3.15 25.12
N GLU A 34 11.74 -2.10 25.84
CA GLU A 34 10.40 -1.60 26.14
C GLU A 34 9.45 -1.68 24.94
N ARG A 35 8.21 -2.05 25.25
CA ARG A 35 7.06 -2.00 24.35
C ARG A 35 6.88 -0.58 23.83
N LYS A 36 7.61 -0.21 22.78
CA LYS A 36 7.22 0.91 21.93
C LYS A 36 5.95 0.45 21.24
N THR A 37 4.82 0.89 21.79
CA THR A 37 3.52 0.90 21.12
C THR A 37 3.77 1.28 19.67
N ALA A 38 3.56 0.35 18.74
CA ALA A 38 3.75 0.57 17.31
C ALA A 38 2.85 1.76 16.93
N ASP A 39 3.52 2.89 16.79
CA ASP A 39 2.98 4.17 17.21
C ASP A 39 1.94 4.62 16.21
N LYS A 40 0.81 5.18 16.68
CA LYS A 40 -0.23 5.76 15.81
C LYS A 40 0.37 6.76 14.81
N LYS A 41 1.52 7.36 15.15
CA LYS A 41 2.36 8.24 14.31
C LYS A 41 2.85 7.64 13.00
N GLY A 42 3.18 6.35 12.95
CA GLY A 42 3.69 5.72 11.72
C GLY A 42 2.63 5.63 10.63
N ARG A 43 1.39 5.29 11.03
CA ARG A 43 0.23 5.22 10.13
C ARG A 43 -0.22 6.61 9.66
N THR A 44 -0.18 7.63 10.52
CA THR A 44 -0.53 9.00 10.10
C THR A 44 0.46 9.56 9.08
N HIS A 45 1.76 9.28 9.25
CA HIS A 45 2.77 9.70 8.28
C HIS A 45 2.62 9.01 6.92
N PHE A 46 2.42 7.69 6.92
CA PHE A 46 2.20 6.92 5.70
C PHE A 46 0.94 7.39 4.95
N ASN A 47 -0.17 7.60 5.65
CA ASN A 47 -1.40 8.12 5.04
C ASN A 47 -1.22 9.52 4.45
N ARG A 48 -0.37 10.37 5.07
CA ARG A 48 -0.05 11.69 4.52
C ARG A 48 0.70 11.56 3.19
N ILE A 49 1.73 10.71 3.14
CA ILE A 49 2.49 10.46 1.90
C ILE A 49 1.57 9.89 0.82
N LEU A 50 0.72 8.91 1.14
CA LEU A 50 -0.24 8.36 0.17
C LEU A 50 -1.16 9.44 -0.41
N LYS A 51 -1.59 10.39 0.42
CA LYS A 51 -2.41 11.51 -0.03
C LYS A 51 -1.64 12.44 -0.97
N GLU A 52 -0.41 12.81 -0.61
CA GLU A 52 0.47 13.64 -1.44
C GLU A 52 0.78 12.96 -2.79
N CYS A 53 1.04 11.65 -2.79
CA CYS A 53 1.23 10.88 -4.03
C CYS A 53 -0.04 10.86 -4.90
N LYS A 54 -1.21 10.69 -4.29
CA LYS A 54 -2.49 10.73 -5.01
C LYS A 54 -2.71 12.07 -5.69
N GLU A 55 -2.51 13.17 -4.96
CA GLU A 55 -2.66 14.53 -5.48
C GLU A 55 -1.68 14.79 -6.64
N MET A 56 -0.42 14.36 -6.50
CA MET A 56 0.58 14.46 -7.56
C MET A 56 0.15 13.72 -8.83
N LEU A 57 -0.29 12.46 -8.71
CA LEU A 57 -0.74 11.65 -9.86
C LEU A 57 -1.95 12.29 -10.57
N GLN A 58 -2.89 12.83 -9.79
CA GLN A 58 -4.06 13.54 -10.33
C GLN A 58 -3.67 14.81 -11.08
N LEU A 59 -2.75 15.61 -10.55
CA LEU A 59 -2.24 16.82 -11.21
C LEU A 59 -1.48 16.49 -12.51
N MET A 60 -0.82 15.33 -12.57
CA MET A 60 -0.17 14.83 -13.79
C MET A 60 -1.16 14.25 -14.82
N GLY A 61 -2.45 14.14 -14.49
CA GLY A 61 -3.45 13.53 -15.37
C GLY A 61 -3.34 12.00 -15.47
N LEU A 62 -2.71 11.35 -14.49
CA LEU A 62 -2.51 9.90 -14.47
C LEU A 62 -3.65 9.20 -13.72
N ALA A 63 -4.11 8.08 -14.26
CA ALA A 63 -5.13 7.26 -13.63
C ALA A 63 -4.58 6.62 -12.35
N CYS A 64 -5.27 6.85 -11.22
CA CYS A 64 -4.93 6.20 -9.96
C CYS A 64 -6.18 5.65 -9.26
N VAL A 65 -6.05 4.47 -8.66
CA VAL A 65 -7.09 3.76 -7.91
C VAL A 65 -6.56 3.45 -6.53
N GLN A 66 -7.40 3.58 -5.50
CA GLN A 66 -7.01 3.23 -4.14
C GLN A 66 -7.65 1.91 -3.73
N GLY A 67 -6.84 0.93 -3.35
CA GLY A 67 -7.31 -0.36 -2.87
C GLY A 67 -7.96 -0.26 -1.49
N HIS A 68 -8.72 -1.30 -1.11
CA HIS A 68 -9.25 -1.42 0.25
C HIS A 68 -8.22 -2.03 1.23
N GLY A 69 -7.27 -2.81 0.71
CA GLY A 69 -6.18 -3.45 1.43
C GLY A 69 -4.86 -3.27 0.68
N GLU A 70 -4.14 -4.36 0.43
CA GLU A 70 -2.84 -4.28 -0.26
C GLU A 70 -3.01 -3.95 -1.74
N ALA A 71 -2.12 -3.10 -2.28
CA ALA A 71 -2.17 -2.66 -3.67
C ALA A 71 -2.00 -3.85 -4.63
N GLU A 72 -1.14 -4.81 -4.29
CA GLU A 72 -0.93 -6.04 -5.05
C GLU A 72 -2.21 -6.87 -5.18
N ALA A 73 -3.03 -6.95 -4.12
CA ALA A 73 -4.29 -7.69 -4.17
C ALA A 73 -5.30 -7.02 -5.12
N MET A 74 -5.34 -5.68 -5.14
CA MET A 74 -6.18 -4.93 -6.08
C MET A 74 -5.67 -5.08 -7.51
N CYS A 75 -4.36 -5.06 -7.72
CA CYS A 75 -3.71 -5.36 -8.99
C CYS A 75 -4.09 -6.76 -9.52
N ALA A 76 -4.02 -7.79 -8.67
CA ALA A 76 -4.42 -9.15 -9.02
C ALA A 76 -5.90 -9.22 -9.43
N TYR A 77 -6.79 -8.58 -8.65
CA TYR A 77 -8.22 -8.50 -8.96
C TYR A 77 -8.49 -7.84 -10.32
N LEU A 78 -7.84 -6.70 -10.61
CA LEU A 78 -8.00 -6.00 -11.88
C LEU A 78 -7.49 -6.82 -13.07
N ASN A 79 -6.47 -7.63 -12.85
CA ASN A 79 -5.94 -8.55 -13.86
C ASN A 79 -6.89 -9.73 -14.11
N GLU A 80 -7.50 -10.28 -13.06
CA GLU A 80 -8.53 -11.33 -13.15
C GLU A 80 -9.81 -10.83 -13.86
N ASP A 81 -10.22 -9.60 -13.59
CA ASP A 81 -11.39 -8.95 -14.21
C ASP A 81 -11.11 -8.49 -15.67
N GLY A 82 -9.87 -8.66 -16.16
CA GLY A 82 -9.47 -8.29 -17.52
C GLY A 82 -9.36 -6.78 -17.78
N VAL A 83 -9.33 -5.98 -16.72
CA VAL A 83 -9.22 -4.51 -16.79
C VAL A 83 -7.79 -4.06 -17.09
N ILE A 84 -6.79 -4.85 -16.68
CA ILE A 84 -5.37 -4.61 -16.96
C ILE A 84 -4.73 -5.86 -17.55
N TYR A 85 -3.73 -5.66 -18.41
CA TYR A 85 -3.04 -6.75 -19.13
C TYR A 85 -1.64 -7.07 -18.58
N PHE A 86 -1.03 -6.11 -17.88
CA PHE A 86 0.34 -6.24 -17.37
C PHE A 86 0.45 -5.60 -15.99
N LEU A 87 1.22 -6.25 -15.10
CA LEU A 87 1.55 -5.77 -13.78
C LEU A 87 3.04 -5.48 -13.69
N TYR A 88 3.38 -4.27 -13.23
CA TYR A 88 4.73 -3.85 -12.91
C TYR A 88 4.79 -3.60 -11.39
N GLN A 89 5.67 -4.31 -10.69
CA GLN A 89 5.89 -4.22 -9.24
C GLN A 89 7.08 -3.32 -8.92
#